data_AF-A0A960JKJ5-F1
#
_entry.id   AF-A0A960JKJ5-F1
#
_cell.length_a   1.000
_cell.length_b   1.000
_cell.length_c   1.000
_cell.angle_alpha   90.00
_cell.angle_beta   90.00
_cell.angle_gamma   90.00
#
_symmetry.space_group_name_H-M   'P 1'
#
loop_
_entity.id
_entity.type
_entity.pdbx_description
1 polymer ?
#
loop_
_entity_poly.entity_id
_entity_poly.type
_entity_poly.pdbx_seq_one_letter_code
_entity_poly.pdbx_strand_id
1 'polypeptide(L)'
;MTRLNDPRGSIWRKWDLHIHTPASFHWNDGKTFEKMTEHERNKSVDKIINRMEALDVAAFGIMDYWTFDGYSIIRERVKQTSPSFSKAIFPGMELRIEAPVDFRLNIHVLLSDDLSAQKLGDFKSALRIRIGKDDRSLSNESLIEFASSLDASKAQFHGFSQKDLKDENNLLKLGSMTANVTRDSLQNAIAQLPERTALIILPYDTSNGLMKLDWKSFPSDDNYFMTSAHIFETRDSKNIDLCLGKETKENSAFIENFMKSMGGKPKPAISGSDAHKIKDYGVFPSGKVTWIKADPTFQGLLQVVNEPEERSFIGESPTKLEHVKKHPTKYIDRLEIKKNPDATVTEKWFDNELVLNPGLISIIGNKGNGKSALVDIVGLLAET
;
A
#
# COMPACT_ATOMS: atom_id res chain seq x y z
N MET A 1 -2.79 -17.21 16.95
CA MET A 1 -1.37 -17.33 16.59
C MET A 1 -1.17 -16.63 15.26
N THR A 2 -0.63 -15.42 15.28
CA THR A 2 -0.17 -14.73 14.06
C THR A 2 0.84 -15.66 13.38
N ARG A 3 0.55 -16.07 12.13
CA ARG A 3 1.58 -16.70 11.30
C ARG A 3 2.66 -15.64 11.09
N LEU A 4 3.74 -15.72 11.84
CA LEU A 4 5.01 -15.14 11.43
C LEU A 4 5.32 -15.81 10.10
N ASN A 5 5.16 -15.07 9.00
CA ASN A 5 5.28 -15.68 7.67
C ASN A 5 6.74 -15.99 7.34
N ASP A 6 7.70 -15.32 7.99
CA ASP A 6 9.12 -15.58 7.83
C ASP A 6 9.80 -15.88 9.17
N PRO A 7 10.51 -17.02 9.30
CA PRO A 7 11.14 -17.42 10.54
C PRO A 7 12.24 -16.46 11.01
N ARG A 8 12.77 -15.60 10.12
CA ARG A 8 13.77 -14.58 10.46
C ARG A 8 13.15 -13.33 11.11
N GLY A 9 11.83 -13.19 11.09
CA GLY A 9 11.11 -11.98 11.49
C GLY A 9 11.02 -10.92 10.38
N SER A 10 10.94 -9.65 10.75
CA SER A 10 10.76 -8.55 9.79
C SER A 10 12.00 -8.34 8.92
N ILE A 11 11.91 -8.74 7.65
CA ILE A 11 12.93 -8.48 6.61
C ILE A 11 12.42 -7.45 5.60
N TRP A 12 13.35 -6.84 4.87
CA TRP A 12 13.05 -5.91 3.78
C TRP A 12 12.52 -6.66 2.57
N ARG A 13 11.38 -6.21 2.05
CA ARG A 13 10.76 -6.72 0.81
C ARG A 13 10.28 -5.55 -0.04
N LYS A 14 10.15 -5.76 -1.35
CA LYS A 14 9.55 -4.78 -2.26
C LYS A 14 8.02 -4.87 -2.20
N TRP A 15 7.35 -3.73 -2.18
CA TRP A 15 5.89 -3.62 -2.10
C TRP A 15 5.40 -2.66 -3.18
N ASP A 16 4.36 -3.04 -3.92
CA ASP A 16 3.73 -2.19 -4.92
C ASP A 16 2.27 -1.91 -4.54
N LEU A 17 2.08 -0.88 -3.71
CA LEU A 17 0.78 -0.58 -3.09
C LEU A 17 -0.16 0.25 -3.98
N HIS A 18 0.21 0.48 -5.25
CA HIS A 18 -0.59 1.29 -6.17
C HIS A 18 -0.56 0.68 -7.57
N ILE A 19 -1.41 -0.31 -7.78
CA ILE A 19 -1.69 -0.87 -9.11
C ILE A 19 -3.18 -0.83 -9.41
N HIS A 20 -3.52 -0.64 -10.68
CA HIS A 20 -4.89 -0.73 -11.16
C HIS A 20 -5.12 -2.05 -11.87
N THR A 21 -6.36 -2.45 -12.02
CA THR A 21 -6.80 -3.62 -12.78
C THR A 21 -7.80 -3.19 -13.86
N PRO A 22 -8.27 -4.11 -14.73
CA PRO A 22 -9.35 -3.80 -15.66
C PRO A 22 -10.68 -3.42 -15.01
N ALA A 23 -10.83 -3.47 -13.68
CA ALA A 23 -11.98 -2.88 -12.99
C ALA A 23 -11.93 -1.34 -12.96
N SER A 24 -10.74 -0.76 -13.05
CA SER A 24 -10.52 0.68 -13.07
C SER A 24 -10.99 1.30 -14.39
N PHE A 25 -11.71 2.42 -14.34
CA PHE A 25 -12.19 3.10 -15.56
C PHE A 25 -11.03 3.63 -16.43
N HIS A 26 -9.86 3.86 -15.83
CA HIS A 26 -8.63 4.31 -16.50
C HIS A 26 -7.70 3.13 -16.83
N TRP A 27 -8.25 1.99 -17.26
CA TRP A 27 -7.43 0.86 -17.69
C TRP A 27 -6.87 1.05 -19.10
N ASN A 28 -5.56 0.85 -19.27
CA ASN A 28 -4.84 1.13 -20.52
C ASN A 28 -4.29 -0.13 -21.22
N ASP A 29 -4.72 -1.33 -20.82
CA ASP A 29 -4.27 -2.62 -21.36
C ASP A 29 -5.45 -3.43 -21.92
N GLY A 30 -6.25 -2.79 -22.76
CA GLY A 30 -7.39 -3.39 -23.46
C GLY A 30 -8.74 -3.08 -22.83
N LYS A 31 -9.66 -4.05 -22.86
CA LYS A 31 -11.03 -3.91 -22.34
C LYS A 31 -11.01 -3.79 -20.82
N THR A 32 -11.99 -3.10 -20.24
CA THR A 32 -12.32 -3.19 -18.81
C THR A 32 -13.09 -4.49 -18.54
N PHE A 33 -13.14 -4.95 -17.28
CA PHE A 33 -13.86 -6.18 -16.93
C PHE A 33 -15.34 -6.16 -17.30
N GLU A 34 -15.97 -4.99 -17.22
CA GLU A 34 -17.35 -4.75 -17.65
C GLU A 34 -17.57 -5.11 -19.13
N LYS A 35 -16.58 -4.82 -19.98
CA LYS A 35 -16.64 -5.06 -21.44
C LYS A 35 -16.11 -6.44 -21.84
N MET A 36 -15.65 -7.24 -20.88
CA MET A 36 -15.12 -8.58 -21.13
C MET A 36 -16.22 -9.64 -20.93
N THR A 37 -16.24 -10.61 -21.84
CA THR A 37 -16.90 -11.91 -21.61
C THR A 37 -16.27 -12.61 -20.40
N GLU A 38 -16.97 -13.56 -19.80
CA GLU A 38 -16.43 -14.35 -18.69
C GLU A 38 -15.10 -15.03 -19.03
N HIS A 39 -14.98 -15.58 -20.24
CA HIS A 39 -13.74 -16.21 -20.71
C HIS A 39 -12.58 -15.21 -20.83
N GLU A 40 -12.83 -14.03 -21.42
CA GLU A 40 -11.81 -12.96 -21.51
C GLU A 40 -11.39 -12.49 -20.11
N ARG A 41 -12.35 -12.34 -19.20
CA ARG A 41 -12.11 -11.92 -17.81
C ARG A 41 -11.24 -12.91 -17.07
N ASN A 42 -11.58 -14.20 -17.10
CA ASN A 42 -10.80 -15.26 -16.46
C ASN A 42 -9.36 -15.29 -16.99
N LYS A 43 -9.19 -15.19 -18.32
CA LYS A 43 -7.86 -15.11 -18.94
C LYS A 43 -7.09 -13.86 -18.52
N SER A 44 -7.74 -12.72 -18.38
CA SER A 44 -7.12 -11.48 -17.91
C SER A 44 -6.68 -11.57 -16.45
N VAL A 45 -7.51 -12.17 -15.59
CA VAL A 45 -7.19 -12.38 -14.17
C VAL A 45 -6.03 -13.36 -14.02
N ASP A 46 -6.01 -14.45 -14.79
CA ASP A 46 -4.89 -15.39 -14.80
C ASP A 46 -3.58 -14.72 -15.22
N LYS A 47 -3.62 -13.82 -16.21
CA LYS A 47 -2.45 -13.01 -16.60
C LYS A 47 -1.97 -12.09 -15.46
N ILE A 48 -2.89 -11.44 -14.75
CA ILE A 48 -2.58 -10.59 -13.60
C ILE A 48 -1.89 -11.41 -12.50
N ILE A 49 -2.47 -12.54 -12.12
CA ILE A 49 -1.94 -13.44 -11.09
C ILE A 49 -0.56 -13.95 -11.48
N ASN A 50 -0.41 -14.47 -12.70
CA ASN A 50 0.89 -14.95 -13.20
C ASN A 50 1.95 -13.85 -13.23
N ARG A 51 1.57 -12.61 -13.59
CA ARG A 51 2.48 -11.47 -13.54
C ARG A 51 2.89 -11.13 -12.12
N MET A 52 1.95 -11.07 -11.18
CA MET A 52 2.23 -10.80 -9.76
C MET A 52 3.18 -11.85 -9.18
N GLU A 53 2.95 -13.13 -9.44
CA GLU A 53 3.79 -14.22 -8.96
C GLU A 53 5.22 -14.15 -9.51
N ALA A 54 5.37 -13.82 -10.79
CA ALA A 54 6.67 -13.72 -11.45
C ALA A 54 7.52 -12.51 -10.99
N LEU A 55 6.93 -11.54 -10.30
CA LEU A 55 7.63 -10.34 -9.84
C LEU A 55 8.35 -10.56 -8.51
N ASP A 56 9.52 -9.94 -8.38
CA ASP A 56 10.19 -9.73 -7.08
C ASP A 56 9.49 -8.58 -6.31
N VAL A 57 8.21 -8.78 -6.01
CA VAL A 57 7.38 -7.92 -5.17
C VAL A 57 6.61 -8.86 -4.24
N ALA A 58 6.56 -8.54 -2.95
CA ALA A 58 5.96 -9.41 -1.95
C ALA A 58 4.47 -9.10 -1.70
N ALA A 59 4.05 -7.88 -1.97
CA ALA A 59 2.70 -7.41 -1.66
C ALA A 59 2.22 -6.35 -2.66
N PHE A 60 0.91 -6.40 -2.95
CA PHE A 60 0.25 -5.49 -3.87
C PHE A 60 -0.96 -4.81 -3.23
N GLY A 61 -1.13 -3.52 -3.49
CA GLY A 61 -2.35 -2.76 -3.20
C GLY A 61 -3.16 -2.61 -4.49
N ILE A 62 -4.35 -3.21 -4.53
CA ILE A 62 -5.22 -3.14 -5.70
C ILE A 62 -6.05 -1.86 -5.61
N MET A 63 -5.62 -0.80 -6.27
CA MET A 63 -6.09 0.57 -6.06
C MET A 63 -7.05 1.04 -7.16
N ASP A 64 -8.01 0.20 -7.54
CA ASP A 64 -8.97 0.54 -8.60
C ASP A 64 -9.78 1.80 -8.25
N TYR A 65 -10.06 2.62 -9.26
CA TYR A 65 -10.91 3.81 -9.10
C TYR A 65 -12.33 3.41 -8.67
N TRP A 66 -12.81 3.99 -7.56
CA TRP A 66 -14.21 3.89 -7.08
C TRP A 66 -14.71 2.49 -6.71
N THR A 67 -13.88 1.44 -6.78
CA THR A 67 -14.35 0.06 -6.60
C THR A 67 -13.32 -0.90 -6.00
N PHE A 68 -13.79 -1.99 -5.40
CA PHE A 68 -12.98 -3.12 -4.95
C PHE A 68 -13.16 -4.35 -5.85
N ASP A 69 -13.77 -4.20 -7.03
CA ASP A 69 -14.14 -5.34 -7.89
C ASP A 69 -12.92 -6.11 -8.37
N GLY A 70 -11.86 -5.40 -8.78
CA GLY A 70 -10.62 -6.05 -9.21
C GLY A 70 -9.98 -6.89 -8.10
N TYR A 71 -9.90 -6.33 -6.90
CA TYR A 71 -9.46 -7.06 -5.71
C TYR A 71 -10.31 -8.30 -5.46
N SER A 72 -11.64 -8.16 -5.48
CA SER A 72 -12.58 -9.23 -5.17
C SER A 72 -12.48 -10.39 -6.17
N ILE A 73 -12.40 -10.06 -7.46
CA ILE A 73 -12.24 -11.04 -8.56
C ILE A 73 -10.90 -11.78 -8.44
N ILE A 74 -9.80 -11.05 -8.22
CA ILE A 74 -8.47 -11.65 -8.07
C ILE A 74 -8.44 -12.55 -6.84
N ARG A 75 -8.95 -12.08 -5.70
CA ARG A 75 -8.98 -12.86 -4.45
C ARG A 75 -9.74 -14.16 -4.60
N GLU A 76 -10.89 -14.13 -5.28
CA GLU A 76 -11.68 -15.33 -5.51
C GLU A 76 -10.96 -16.30 -6.44
N ARG A 77 -10.33 -15.81 -7.51
CA ARG A 77 -9.52 -16.65 -8.40
C ARG A 77 -8.32 -17.27 -7.68
N VAL A 78 -7.62 -16.52 -6.82
CA VAL A 78 -6.50 -16.99 -6.00
C VAL A 78 -6.91 -18.12 -5.06
N LYS A 79 -8.10 -18.05 -4.44
CA LYS A 79 -8.61 -19.16 -3.59
C LYS A 79 -8.78 -20.44 -4.40
N GLN A 80 -9.20 -20.33 -5.66
CA GLN A 80 -9.38 -21.48 -6.56
C GLN A 80 -8.06 -22.06 -7.07
N THR A 81 -7.00 -21.26 -7.15
CA THR A 81 -5.65 -21.67 -7.63
C THR A 81 -4.66 -22.00 -6.50
N SER A 82 -5.09 -21.91 -5.23
CA SER A 82 -4.30 -22.24 -4.03
C SER A 82 -3.89 -23.72 -4.03
N PRO A 83 -2.62 -24.09 -3.74
CA PRO A 83 -1.65 -23.35 -2.91
C PRO A 83 -0.56 -22.54 -3.65
N SER A 84 -0.72 -22.26 -4.95
CA SER A 84 0.38 -21.68 -5.76
C SER A 84 0.66 -20.19 -5.57
N PHE A 85 -0.31 -19.40 -5.09
CA PHE A 85 -0.16 -17.95 -4.96
C PHE A 85 0.54 -17.58 -3.64
N SER A 86 1.66 -16.87 -3.74
CA SER A 86 2.57 -16.55 -2.64
C SER A 86 2.56 -15.08 -2.21
N LYS A 87 1.96 -14.20 -3.01
CA LYS A 87 1.96 -12.74 -2.74
C LYS A 87 0.81 -12.33 -1.81
N ALA A 88 1.02 -11.23 -1.07
CA ALA A 88 -0.08 -10.57 -0.39
C ALA A 88 -0.82 -9.59 -1.32
N ILE A 89 -2.14 -9.52 -1.19
CA ILE A 89 -2.98 -8.55 -1.91
C ILE A 89 -3.88 -7.84 -0.92
N PHE A 90 -3.96 -6.51 -1.02
CA PHE A 90 -4.77 -5.68 -0.15
C PHE A 90 -5.88 -4.98 -0.95
N PRO A 91 -7.12 -4.91 -0.42
CA PRO A 91 -8.19 -4.12 -1.01
C PRO A 91 -7.83 -2.63 -0.90
N GLY A 92 -7.61 -1.99 -2.05
CA GLY A 92 -7.40 -0.54 -2.16
C GLY A 92 -8.52 0.12 -2.96
N MET A 93 -8.66 1.42 -2.83
CA MET A 93 -9.53 2.24 -3.67
C MET A 93 -8.91 3.62 -3.88
N GLU A 94 -8.71 4.01 -5.13
CA GLU A 94 -8.34 5.39 -5.48
C GLU A 94 -9.60 6.24 -5.59
N LEU A 95 -9.59 7.39 -4.91
CA LEU A 95 -10.67 8.35 -4.84
C LEU A 95 -10.16 9.77 -5.14
N ARG A 96 -11.08 10.65 -5.51
CA ARG A 96 -10.87 12.10 -5.45
C ARG A 96 -11.72 12.67 -4.31
N ILE A 97 -11.19 13.64 -3.57
CA ILE A 97 -11.87 14.19 -2.38
C ILE A 97 -12.08 15.69 -2.49
N GLU A 98 -13.18 16.18 -1.90
CA GLU A 98 -13.46 17.61 -1.81
C GLU A 98 -12.30 18.36 -1.12
N ALA A 99 -11.70 19.31 -1.83
CA ALA A 99 -10.60 20.14 -1.35
C ALA A 99 -10.61 21.52 -2.02
N PRO A 100 -10.13 22.58 -1.33
CA PRO A 100 -10.08 23.94 -1.87
C PRO A 100 -8.90 24.10 -2.84
N VAL A 101 -8.96 23.38 -3.94
CA VAL A 101 -7.92 23.32 -4.97
C VAL A 101 -8.54 23.48 -6.35
N ASP A 102 -7.76 23.97 -7.32
CA ASP A 102 -8.14 24.07 -8.73
C ASP A 102 -7.89 22.76 -9.52
N PHE A 103 -7.40 21.73 -8.83
CA PHE A 103 -7.25 20.37 -9.32
C PHE A 103 -8.14 19.40 -8.51
N ARG A 104 -8.08 18.10 -8.82
CA ARG A 104 -8.82 17.08 -8.06
C ARG A 104 -7.86 16.35 -7.14
N LEU A 105 -7.87 16.63 -5.84
CA LEU A 105 -6.95 16.02 -4.89
C LEU A 105 -7.18 14.50 -4.84
N ASN A 106 -6.13 13.72 -5.09
CA ASN A 106 -6.17 12.27 -4.90
C ASN A 106 -6.13 11.89 -3.44
N ILE A 107 -6.89 10.86 -3.07
CA ILE A 107 -6.78 10.19 -1.78
C ILE A 107 -7.06 8.70 -1.98
N HIS A 108 -6.24 7.86 -1.36
CA HIS A 108 -6.35 6.42 -1.50
C HIS A 108 -6.70 5.83 -0.13
N VAL A 109 -7.50 4.78 -0.15
CA VAL A 109 -7.79 3.99 1.05
C VAL A 109 -7.29 2.58 0.82
N LEU A 110 -6.43 2.09 1.72
CA LEU A 110 -5.97 0.72 1.76
C LEU A 110 -6.58 0.03 2.97
N LEU A 111 -7.32 -1.04 2.75
CA LEU A 111 -8.06 -1.77 3.77
C LEU A 111 -7.40 -3.12 4.08
N SER A 112 -7.72 -3.67 5.25
CA SER A 112 -7.24 -5.00 5.65
C SER A 112 -7.85 -6.09 4.77
N ASP A 113 -7.03 -7.05 4.35
CA ASP A 113 -7.45 -8.24 3.65
C ASP A 113 -8.26 -9.21 4.54
N ASP A 114 -8.29 -9.01 5.85
CA ASP A 114 -9.18 -9.73 6.77
C ASP A 114 -10.64 -9.25 6.70
N LEU A 115 -10.94 -8.13 6.02
CA LEU A 115 -12.30 -7.66 5.85
C LEU A 115 -13.09 -8.58 4.91
N SER A 116 -14.36 -8.82 5.26
CA SER A 116 -15.30 -9.56 4.41
C SER A 116 -15.74 -8.70 3.21
N ALA A 117 -16.19 -9.35 2.14
CA ALA A 117 -16.76 -8.66 0.98
C ALA A 117 -17.91 -7.72 1.37
N GLN A 118 -18.74 -8.10 2.35
CA GLN A 118 -19.80 -7.25 2.89
C GLN A 118 -19.23 -5.95 3.48
N LYS A 119 -18.19 -6.01 4.32
CA LYS A 119 -17.59 -4.81 4.93
C LYS A 119 -16.95 -3.88 3.88
N LEU A 120 -16.36 -4.44 2.83
CA LEU A 120 -15.87 -3.65 1.70
C LEU A 120 -17.02 -2.95 0.95
N GLY A 121 -18.15 -3.66 0.79
CA GLY A 121 -19.39 -3.10 0.21
C GLY A 121 -20.02 -2.01 1.09
N ASP A 122 -20.06 -2.21 2.40
CA ASP A 122 -20.58 -1.24 3.37
C ASP A 122 -19.74 0.04 3.36
N PHE A 123 -18.40 -0.10 3.36
CA PHE A 123 -17.47 1.03 3.22
C PHE A 123 -17.76 1.84 1.95
N LYS A 124 -17.85 1.16 0.79
CA LYS A 124 -18.14 1.83 -0.50
C LYS A 124 -19.51 2.53 -0.47
N SER A 125 -20.52 1.88 0.10
CA SER A 125 -21.90 2.40 0.16
C SER A 125 -22.05 3.61 1.08
N ALA A 126 -21.17 3.72 2.08
CA ALA A 126 -21.09 4.87 2.99
C ALA A 126 -20.45 6.10 2.35
N LEU A 127 -19.62 5.94 1.31
CA LEU A 127 -19.05 7.06 0.55
C LEU A 127 -20.17 7.83 -0.18
N ARG A 128 -20.07 9.15 -0.20
CA ARG A 128 -21.04 10.05 -0.82
C ARG A 128 -20.36 10.96 -1.83
N ILE A 129 -21.05 11.24 -2.93
CA ILE A 129 -20.69 12.29 -3.88
C ILE A 129 -21.77 13.38 -3.85
N ARG A 130 -21.36 14.63 -4.00
CA ARG A 130 -22.27 15.78 -4.01
C ARG A 130 -22.84 15.99 -5.40
N ILE A 131 -24.16 16.05 -5.51
CA ILE A 131 -24.90 16.34 -6.75
C ILE A 131 -25.83 17.52 -6.47
N GLY A 132 -25.41 18.71 -6.91
CA GLY A 132 -26.12 19.95 -6.59
C GLY A 132 -26.13 20.23 -5.08
N LYS A 133 -27.30 20.19 -4.45
CA LYS A 133 -27.48 20.42 -3.00
C LYS A 133 -27.59 19.13 -2.19
N ASP A 134 -27.69 17.98 -2.86
CA ASP A 134 -27.91 16.68 -2.24
C ASP A 134 -26.65 15.81 -2.32
N ASP A 135 -26.58 14.82 -1.43
CA ASP A 135 -25.51 13.84 -1.39
C ASP A 135 -26.06 12.45 -1.75
N ARG A 136 -25.47 11.80 -2.75
CA ARG A 136 -25.81 10.43 -3.16
C ARG A 136 -24.71 9.46 -2.76
N SER A 137 -25.09 8.22 -2.41
CA SER A 137 -24.13 7.13 -2.23
C SER A 137 -23.32 6.90 -3.50
N LEU A 138 -22.03 6.59 -3.36
CA LEU A 138 -21.15 6.31 -4.48
C LEU A 138 -21.64 5.06 -5.23
N SER A 139 -22.06 5.25 -6.49
CA SER A 139 -22.48 4.20 -7.41
C SER A 139 -22.26 4.67 -8.85
N ASN A 140 -22.28 3.74 -9.81
CA ASN A 140 -22.20 4.11 -11.23
C ASN A 140 -23.37 5.01 -11.63
N GLU A 141 -24.57 4.75 -11.10
CA GLU A 141 -25.76 5.58 -11.32
C GLU A 141 -25.54 7.01 -10.80
N SER A 142 -25.02 7.17 -9.58
CA SER A 142 -24.71 8.49 -9.02
C SER A 142 -23.63 9.22 -9.82
N LEU A 143 -22.61 8.50 -10.33
CA LEU A 143 -21.58 9.11 -11.19
C LEU A 143 -22.16 9.60 -12.52
N ILE A 144 -23.10 8.84 -13.11
CA ILE A 144 -23.84 9.25 -14.31
C ILE A 144 -24.76 10.44 -14.01
N GLU A 145 -25.51 10.41 -12.91
CA GLU A 145 -26.37 11.51 -12.44
C GLU A 145 -25.55 12.79 -12.24
N PHE A 146 -24.39 12.68 -11.58
CA PHE A 146 -23.45 13.77 -11.38
C PHE A 146 -22.96 14.34 -12.72
N ALA A 147 -22.47 13.49 -13.63
CA ALA A 147 -21.99 13.92 -14.94
C ALA A 147 -23.09 14.59 -15.77
N SER A 148 -24.33 14.10 -15.67
CA SER A 148 -25.50 14.66 -16.36
C SER A 148 -25.89 16.04 -15.84
N SER A 149 -25.52 16.37 -14.60
CA SER A 149 -25.75 17.70 -14.02
C SER A 149 -24.75 18.75 -14.52
N LEU A 150 -23.65 18.33 -15.16
CA LEU A 150 -22.65 19.24 -15.71
C LEU A 150 -23.17 19.89 -16.99
N ASP A 151 -23.00 21.20 -17.12
CA ASP A 151 -23.22 21.87 -18.39
C ASP A 151 -22.15 21.48 -19.42
N ALA A 152 -22.45 21.70 -20.70
CA ALA A 152 -21.58 21.28 -21.80
C ALA A 152 -20.18 21.93 -21.74
N SER A 153 -20.03 23.12 -21.17
CA SER A 153 -18.72 23.78 -21.07
C SER A 153 -17.82 23.10 -20.04
N LYS A 154 -18.40 22.64 -18.92
CA LYS A 154 -17.69 21.85 -17.90
C LYS A 154 -17.27 20.49 -18.46
N ALA A 155 -18.16 19.82 -19.18
CA ALA A 155 -17.84 18.54 -19.83
C ALA A 155 -16.73 18.67 -20.88
N GLN A 156 -16.76 19.75 -21.67
CA GLN A 156 -15.78 20.02 -22.72
C GLN A 156 -14.35 20.21 -22.18
N PHE A 157 -14.20 20.82 -20.99
CA PHE A 157 -12.89 20.93 -20.32
C PHE A 157 -12.24 19.56 -20.06
N HIS A 158 -13.06 18.53 -19.88
CA HIS A 158 -12.61 17.15 -19.69
C HIS A 158 -12.60 16.31 -20.97
N GLY A 159 -12.79 16.95 -22.13
CA GLY A 159 -12.73 16.29 -23.44
C GLY A 159 -14.05 15.66 -23.90
N PHE A 160 -15.19 16.01 -23.31
CA PHE A 160 -16.51 15.49 -23.69
C PHE A 160 -17.34 16.56 -24.40
N SER A 161 -17.83 16.24 -25.59
CA SER A 161 -18.72 17.11 -26.37
C SER A 161 -20.17 16.99 -25.90
N GLN A 162 -21.03 17.91 -26.34
CA GLN A 162 -22.47 17.84 -26.08
C GLN A 162 -23.12 16.55 -26.60
N LYS A 163 -22.56 15.92 -27.64
CA LYS A 163 -23.05 14.63 -28.15
C LYS A 163 -22.71 13.49 -27.20
N ASP A 164 -21.54 13.55 -26.55
CA ASP A 164 -21.08 12.52 -25.62
C ASP A 164 -21.94 12.48 -24.35
N LEU A 165 -22.56 13.60 -23.96
CA LEU A 165 -23.47 13.68 -22.82
C LEU A 165 -24.81 12.95 -23.01
N LYS A 166 -25.05 12.32 -24.17
CA LYS A 166 -26.23 11.49 -24.42
C LYS A 166 -25.95 9.99 -24.27
N ASP A 167 -24.69 9.61 -24.13
CA ASP A 167 -24.26 8.22 -23.98
C ASP A 167 -23.90 7.94 -22.51
N GLU A 168 -24.53 6.91 -21.93
CA GLU A 168 -24.32 6.58 -20.52
C GLU A 168 -22.88 6.16 -20.21
N ASN A 169 -22.16 5.52 -21.14
CA ASN A 169 -20.76 5.14 -20.91
C ASN A 169 -19.85 6.37 -20.85
N ASN A 170 -20.10 7.35 -21.72
CA ASN A 170 -19.41 8.63 -21.69
C ASN A 170 -19.73 9.43 -20.43
N LEU A 171 -20.99 9.44 -19.98
CA LEU A 171 -21.39 10.05 -18.72
C LEU A 171 -20.72 9.37 -17.52
N LEU A 172 -20.69 8.04 -17.47
CA LEU A 172 -20.01 7.29 -16.42
C LEU A 172 -18.51 7.61 -16.40
N LYS A 173 -17.87 7.69 -17.57
CA LYS A 173 -16.46 8.06 -17.69
C LYS A 173 -16.21 9.50 -17.22
N LEU A 174 -17.03 10.45 -17.66
CA LEU A 174 -16.95 11.85 -17.23
C LEU A 174 -17.13 11.96 -15.71
N GLY A 175 -18.15 11.31 -15.15
CA GLY A 175 -18.42 11.28 -13.71
C GLY A 175 -17.25 10.67 -12.94
N SER A 176 -16.73 9.52 -13.40
CA SER A 176 -15.56 8.87 -12.79
C SER A 176 -14.29 9.72 -12.84
N MET A 177 -14.17 10.61 -13.82
CA MET A 177 -13.05 11.55 -13.91
C MET A 177 -13.23 12.76 -13.00
N THR A 178 -14.47 13.19 -12.72
CA THR A 178 -14.73 14.56 -12.21
C THR A 178 -15.40 14.61 -10.85
N ALA A 179 -16.07 13.54 -10.43
CA ALA A 179 -16.69 13.46 -9.12
C ALA A 179 -15.64 13.48 -7.99
N ASN A 180 -16.04 13.97 -6.84
CA ASN A 180 -15.27 13.92 -5.60
C ASN A 180 -16.16 13.29 -4.52
N VAL A 181 -15.57 12.47 -3.65
CA VAL A 181 -16.22 12.08 -2.40
C VAL A 181 -16.19 13.23 -1.39
N THR A 182 -17.25 13.34 -0.59
CA THR A 182 -17.29 14.28 0.52
C THR A 182 -16.37 13.82 1.64
N ARG A 183 -15.73 14.77 2.34
CA ARG A 183 -14.82 14.45 3.46
C ARG A 183 -15.52 13.70 4.58
N ASP A 184 -16.73 14.15 4.93
CA ASP A 184 -17.51 13.57 6.01
C ASP A 184 -17.90 12.11 5.69
N SER A 185 -18.24 11.82 4.43
CA SER A 185 -18.58 10.45 4.05
C SER A 185 -17.38 9.51 4.13
N LEU A 186 -16.17 9.96 3.76
CA LEU A 186 -14.96 9.16 3.91
C LEU A 186 -14.65 8.88 5.39
N GLN A 187 -14.72 9.91 6.25
CA GLN A 187 -14.51 9.74 7.69
C GLN A 187 -15.52 8.75 8.29
N ASN A 188 -16.80 8.91 7.94
CA ASN A 188 -17.86 8.01 8.40
C ASN A 188 -17.68 6.58 7.89
N ALA A 189 -17.28 6.39 6.63
CA ALA A 189 -17.01 5.08 6.06
C ALA A 189 -15.86 4.37 6.79
N ILE A 190 -14.78 5.09 7.10
CA ILE A 190 -13.66 4.55 7.89
C ILE A 190 -14.09 4.23 9.32
N ALA A 191 -14.88 5.09 9.96
CA ALA A 191 -15.32 4.91 11.36
C ALA A 191 -16.24 3.69 11.56
N GLN A 192 -16.89 3.20 10.50
CA GLN A 192 -17.70 1.98 10.54
C GLN A 192 -16.88 0.68 10.47
N LEU A 193 -15.61 0.77 10.07
CA LEU A 193 -14.73 -0.38 9.99
C LEU A 193 -14.16 -0.72 11.38
N PRO A 194 -13.80 -1.99 11.64
CA PRO A 194 -13.07 -2.35 12.85
C PRO A 194 -11.78 -1.53 12.97
N GLU A 195 -11.39 -1.21 14.21
CA GLU A 195 -10.17 -0.46 14.46
C GLU A 195 -8.95 -1.11 13.78
N ARG A 196 -8.04 -0.27 13.29
CA ARG A 196 -6.78 -0.70 12.68
C ARG A 196 -7.00 -1.64 11.47
N THR A 197 -8.03 -1.39 10.67
CA THR A 197 -8.28 -2.09 9.39
C THR A 197 -8.33 -1.19 8.16
N ALA A 198 -8.03 0.10 8.32
CA ALA A 198 -7.98 1.08 7.24
C ALA A 198 -6.75 1.98 7.38
N LEU A 199 -6.12 2.29 6.26
CA LEU A 199 -5.02 3.24 6.14
C LEU A 199 -5.35 4.21 5.00
N ILE A 200 -5.14 5.50 5.27
CA ILE A 200 -5.22 6.56 4.24
C ILE A 200 -3.82 6.73 3.65
N ILE A 201 -3.70 6.53 2.35
CA ILE A 201 -2.50 6.88 1.58
C ILE A 201 -2.82 8.18 0.83
N LEU A 202 -1.98 9.19 1.01
CA LEU A 202 -2.17 10.48 0.37
C LEU A 202 -1.02 10.78 -0.60
N PRO A 203 -1.27 10.87 -1.91
CA PRO A 203 -0.36 11.49 -2.86
C PRO A 203 0.11 12.86 -2.37
N TYR A 204 1.42 13.04 -2.21
CA TYR A 204 2.00 14.30 -1.74
C TYR A 204 2.50 15.14 -2.92
N ASP A 205 3.58 14.72 -3.57
CA ASP A 205 4.19 15.41 -4.72
C ASP A 205 3.94 14.72 -6.07
N THR A 206 3.22 13.60 -6.06
CA THR A 206 2.80 12.88 -7.26
C THR A 206 1.55 13.53 -7.89
N SER A 207 1.01 12.89 -8.93
CA SER A 207 -0.12 13.42 -9.73
C SER A 207 -1.29 13.87 -8.86
N ASN A 208 -1.59 15.17 -8.91
CA ASN A 208 -2.66 15.83 -8.13
C ASN A 208 -2.57 15.56 -6.62
N GLY A 209 -1.35 15.55 -6.08
CA GLY A 209 -1.08 15.41 -4.66
C GLY A 209 -1.21 16.69 -3.84
N LEU A 210 -1.17 16.52 -2.52
CA LEU A 210 -1.42 17.54 -1.50
C LEU A 210 -0.42 18.71 -1.56
N MET A 211 0.82 18.51 -1.99
CA MET A 211 1.87 19.55 -1.99
C MET A 211 1.46 20.80 -2.81
N LYS A 212 0.52 20.67 -3.74
CA LYS A 212 -0.01 21.77 -4.56
C LYS A 212 -1.13 22.57 -3.87
N LEU A 213 -1.67 22.11 -2.74
CA LEU A 213 -2.68 22.83 -1.98
C LEU A 213 -2.07 24.10 -1.38
N ASP A 214 -2.75 25.24 -1.56
CA ASP A 214 -2.32 26.51 -0.97
C ASP A 214 -2.62 26.55 0.53
N TRP A 215 -1.71 25.97 1.32
CA TRP A 215 -1.84 25.88 2.78
C TRP A 215 -1.91 27.25 3.46
N LYS A 216 -1.46 28.34 2.79
CA LYS A 216 -1.53 29.69 3.36
C LYS A 216 -2.96 30.22 3.36
N SER A 217 -3.67 29.99 2.26
CA SER A 217 -5.08 30.37 2.13
C SER A 217 -6.01 29.37 2.80
N PHE A 218 -5.62 28.09 2.85
CA PHE A 218 -6.42 26.98 3.37
C PHE A 218 -5.71 26.16 4.46
N PRO A 219 -5.25 26.78 5.58
CA PRO A 219 -4.47 26.10 6.60
C PRO A 219 -5.27 25.02 7.36
N SER A 220 -6.59 25.18 7.48
CA SER A 220 -7.44 24.15 8.11
C SER A 220 -7.54 22.89 7.24
N ASP A 221 -7.64 23.07 5.93
CA ASP A 221 -7.71 21.97 4.96
C ASP A 221 -6.38 21.23 4.87
N ASP A 222 -5.27 21.97 4.81
CA ASP A 222 -3.93 21.39 4.85
C ASP A 222 -3.74 20.54 6.12
N ASN A 223 -4.01 21.10 7.30
CA ASN A 223 -3.90 20.37 8.57
C ASN A 223 -4.80 19.13 8.59
N TYR A 224 -6.02 19.21 8.07
CA TYR A 224 -6.90 18.06 7.96
C TYR A 224 -6.26 16.93 7.15
N PHE A 225 -5.78 17.21 5.94
CA PHE A 225 -5.18 16.19 5.09
C PHE A 225 -3.85 15.67 5.66
N MET A 226 -2.97 16.58 6.09
CA MET A 226 -1.67 16.25 6.67
C MET A 226 -1.81 15.34 7.91
N THR A 227 -2.82 15.58 8.76
CA THR A 227 -3.06 14.75 9.95
C THR A 227 -3.78 13.43 9.63
N SER A 228 -4.73 13.44 8.69
CA SER A 228 -5.50 12.25 8.28
C SER A 228 -4.68 11.17 7.56
N ALA A 229 -3.65 11.56 6.81
CA ALA A 229 -2.80 10.63 6.08
C ALA A 229 -2.10 9.67 7.05
N HIS A 230 -2.12 8.37 6.76
CA HIS A 230 -1.31 7.39 7.49
C HIS A 230 0.02 7.15 6.78
N ILE A 231 0.02 7.30 5.46
CA ILE A 231 1.15 7.09 4.55
C ILE A 231 1.10 8.20 3.50
N PHE A 232 2.26 8.73 3.09
CA PHE A 232 2.34 9.62 1.94
C PHE A 232 2.90 8.89 0.72
N GLU A 233 2.33 9.12 -0.45
CA GLU A 233 2.94 8.70 -1.71
C GLU A 233 3.80 9.84 -2.26
N THR A 234 5.11 9.62 -2.35
CA THR A 234 6.09 10.61 -2.79
C THR A 234 7.28 9.96 -3.49
N ARG A 235 7.88 10.67 -4.45
CA ARG A 235 9.05 10.20 -5.20
C ARG A 235 10.26 11.12 -5.06
N ASP A 236 10.07 12.33 -4.54
CA ASP A 236 11.16 13.27 -4.24
C ASP A 236 11.87 12.89 -2.94
N SER A 237 13.20 12.84 -2.98
CA SER A 237 14.01 12.43 -1.81
C SER A 237 13.88 13.38 -0.62
N LYS A 238 13.68 14.68 -0.86
CA LYS A 238 13.55 15.67 0.22
C LYS A 238 12.21 15.49 0.92
N ASN A 239 11.15 15.25 0.15
CA ASN A 239 9.83 14.95 0.69
C ASN A 239 9.80 13.62 1.46
N ILE A 240 10.53 12.61 0.98
CA ILE A 240 10.71 11.35 1.71
C ILE A 240 11.35 11.60 3.08
N ASP A 241 12.46 12.35 3.12
CA ASP A 241 13.12 12.69 4.39
C ASP A 241 12.19 13.49 5.33
N LEU A 242 11.43 14.45 4.79
CA LEU A 242 10.42 15.20 5.54
C LEU A 242 9.34 14.31 6.15
N CYS A 243 8.73 13.42 5.36
CA CYS A 243 7.71 12.49 5.86
C CYS A 243 8.26 11.57 6.96
N LEU A 244 9.51 11.12 6.81
CA LEU A 244 10.19 10.28 7.79
C LEU A 244 10.71 11.05 9.02
N GLY A 245 10.58 12.39 9.05
CA GLY A 245 11.09 13.22 10.14
C GLY A 245 12.61 13.31 10.20
N LYS A 246 13.30 13.07 9.07
CA LYS A 246 14.76 13.14 8.97
C LYS A 246 15.21 14.58 8.75
N GLU A 247 15.91 15.12 9.74
CA GLU A 247 16.50 16.44 9.62
C GLU A 247 17.69 16.43 8.64
N THR A 248 17.70 17.42 7.76
CA THR A 248 18.75 17.69 6.79
C THR A 248 19.11 19.18 6.85
N LYS A 249 20.24 19.56 6.25
CA LYS A 249 20.64 20.98 6.16
C LYS A 249 19.59 21.85 5.45
N GLU A 250 18.79 21.26 4.57
CA GLU A 250 17.82 21.99 3.76
C GLU A 250 16.48 22.19 4.49
N ASN A 251 16.14 21.32 5.44
CA ASN A 251 14.86 21.34 6.14
C ASN A 251 14.93 21.73 7.62
N SER A 252 16.12 21.84 8.22
CA SER A 252 16.31 22.15 9.65
C SER A 252 15.55 23.40 10.10
N ALA A 253 15.41 24.40 9.22
CA ALA A 253 14.69 25.64 9.52
C ALA A 253 13.16 25.47 9.67
N PHE A 254 12.57 24.39 9.16
CA PHE A 254 11.10 24.22 9.14
C PHE A 254 10.60 22.81 9.47
N ILE A 255 11.47 21.82 9.65
CA ILE A 255 11.07 20.42 9.87
C ILE A 255 10.16 20.26 11.09
N GLU A 256 10.43 20.96 12.20
CA GLU A 256 9.57 20.90 13.40
C GLU A 256 8.12 21.35 13.10
N ASN A 257 7.96 22.41 12.31
CA ASN A 257 6.64 22.89 11.89
C ASN A 257 5.97 21.89 10.95
N PHE A 258 6.73 21.29 10.03
CA PHE A 258 6.22 20.25 9.12
C PHE A 258 5.75 19.01 9.90
N MET A 259 6.53 18.57 10.89
CA MET A 259 6.17 17.47 11.79
C MET A 259 4.89 17.77 12.56
N LYS A 260 4.73 19.01 13.05
CA LYS A 260 3.52 19.45 13.72
C LYS A 260 2.30 19.36 12.80
N SER A 261 2.41 19.80 11.54
CA SER A 261 1.32 19.69 10.54
C SER A 261 0.92 18.22 10.27
N MET A 262 1.88 17.28 10.33
CA MET A 262 1.58 15.85 10.20
C MET A 262 0.98 15.20 11.46
N GLY A 263 0.74 15.96 12.53
CA GLY A 263 0.24 15.44 13.81
C GLY A 263 1.34 15.00 14.77
N GLY A 264 2.55 15.56 14.63
CA GLY A 264 3.65 15.42 15.60
C GLY A 264 4.43 14.12 15.54
N LYS A 265 4.25 13.30 14.49
CA LYS A 265 4.97 12.03 14.33
C LYS A 265 5.33 11.76 12.87
N PRO A 266 6.46 11.06 12.61
CA PRO A 266 6.82 10.62 11.27
C PRO A 266 5.75 9.74 10.64
N LYS A 267 5.68 9.76 9.31
CA LYS A 267 4.78 8.93 8.50
C LYS A 267 5.57 8.27 7.37
N PRO A 268 5.31 6.99 7.07
CA PRO A 268 6.02 6.31 6.01
C PRO A 268 5.73 6.95 4.66
N ALA A 269 6.77 7.10 3.86
CA ALA A 269 6.65 7.40 2.44
C ALA A 269 6.60 6.09 1.64
N ILE A 270 5.77 6.04 0.60
CA ILE A 270 5.77 4.98 -0.42
C ILE A 270 5.80 5.59 -1.82
N SER A 271 6.09 4.77 -2.81
CA SER A 271 5.99 5.02 -4.24
C SER A 271 5.47 3.75 -4.89
N GLY A 272 4.29 3.80 -5.49
CA GLY A 272 3.78 2.67 -6.27
C GLY A 272 4.05 2.84 -7.76
N SER A 273 3.83 1.77 -8.52
CA SER A 273 4.01 1.79 -9.97
C SER A 273 2.96 2.64 -10.69
N ASP A 274 1.79 2.87 -10.07
CA ASP A 274 0.64 3.57 -10.67
C ASP A 274 0.25 2.90 -12.01
N ALA A 275 0.32 1.57 -12.02
CA ALA A 275 0.28 0.80 -13.26
C ALA A 275 -1.17 0.57 -13.72
N HIS A 276 -1.49 1.10 -14.89
CA HIS A 276 -2.73 0.86 -15.63
C HIS A 276 -2.59 -0.19 -16.74
N LYS A 277 -1.50 -0.97 -16.72
CA LYS A 277 -1.23 -2.09 -17.62
C LYS A 277 -0.50 -3.20 -16.89
N ILE A 278 -0.79 -4.45 -17.23
CA ILE A 278 -0.22 -5.62 -16.52
C ILE A 278 1.31 -5.62 -16.62
N LYS A 279 1.85 -5.27 -17.80
CA LYS A 279 3.31 -5.23 -18.02
C LYS A 279 4.05 -4.23 -17.11
N ASP A 280 3.37 -3.19 -16.66
CA ASP A 280 3.95 -2.09 -15.87
C ASP A 280 3.90 -2.37 -14.35
N TYR A 281 3.28 -3.49 -13.91
CA TYR A 281 3.28 -3.89 -12.50
C TYR A 281 4.72 -4.12 -12.01
N GLY A 282 5.04 -3.60 -10.82
CA GLY A 282 6.39 -3.64 -10.25
C GLY A 282 7.42 -2.77 -10.98
N VAL A 283 7.01 -1.96 -11.97
CA VAL A 283 7.87 -0.99 -12.66
C VAL A 283 7.69 0.38 -12.02
N PHE A 284 8.54 0.69 -11.05
CA PHE A 284 8.44 1.92 -10.27
C PHE A 284 9.01 3.13 -11.04
N PRO A 285 8.26 4.25 -11.14
CA PRO A 285 8.75 5.45 -11.80
C PRO A 285 10.07 5.96 -11.22
N SER A 286 11.01 6.31 -12.10
CA SER A 286 12.35 6.79 -11.74
C SER A 286 13.15 5.86 -10.82
N GLY A 287 12.85 4.55 -10.83
CA GLY A 287 13.52 3.57 -9.96
C GLY A 287 13.24 3.75 -8.46
N LYS A 288 12.19 4.50 -8.10
CA LYS A 288 11.77 4.77 -6.73
C LYS A 288 10.98 3.59 -6.18
N VAL A 289 11.67 2.46 -6.02
CA VAL A 289 11.09 1.21 -5.51
C VAL A 289 10.77 1.35 -4.02
N THR A 290 9.58 0.96 -3.61
CA THR A 290 9.19 0.90 -2.19
C THR A 290 9.69 -0.38 -1.56
N TRP A 291 10.48 -0.22 -0.50
CA TRP A 291 10.93 -1.30 0.37
C TRP A 291 10.29 -1.16 1.75
N ILE A 292 9.69 -2.23 2.23
CA ILE A 292 9.08 -2.29 3.55
C ILE A 292 9.69 -3.42 4.36
N LYS A 293 10.09 -3.11 5.61
CA LYS A 293 10.61 -4.08 6.58
C LYS A 293 9.50 -4.60 7.49
N ALA A 294 8.70 -5.51 6.96
CA ALA A 294 7.61 -6.16 7.67
C ALA A 294 7.20 -7.46 6.97
N ASP A 295 6.45 -8.30 7.68
CA ASP A 295 5.72 -9.39 7.03
C ASP A 295 4.65 -8.82 6.09
N PRO A 296 4.42 -9.45 4.91
CA PRO A 296 3.47 -8.98 3.91
C PRO A 296 2.02 -9.20 4.37
N THR A 297 1.61 -8.42 5.36
CA THR A 297 0.31 -8.46 6.03
C THR A 297 -0.11 -7.04 6.38
N PHE A 298 -1.42 -6.83 6.59
CA PHE A 298 -1.90 -5.52 7.01
C PHE A 298 -1.35 -5.10 8.38
N GLN A 299 -1.17 -6.06 9.31
CA GLN A 299 -0.53 -5.80 10.61
C GLN A 299 0.93 -5.38 10.47
N GLY A 300 1.64 -5.91 9.47
CA GLY A 300 2.96 -5.44 9.08
C GLY A 300 2.97 -3.97 8.67
N LEU A 301 1.99 -3.53 7.85
CA LEU A 301 1.83 -2.11 7.49
C LEU A 301 1.53 -1.22 8.69
N LEU A 302 0.70 -1.67 9.64
CA LEU A 302 0.46 -0.92 10.86
C LEU A 302 1.74 -0.71 11.68
N GLN A 303 2.64 -1.70 11.69
CA GLN A 303 3.94 -1.55 12.32
C GLN A 303 4.83 -0.54 11.58
N VAL A 304 4.78 -0.51 10.25
CA VAL A 304 5.49 0.48 9.43
C VAL A 304 4.99 1.90 9.71
N VAL A 305 3.69 2.09 9.88
CA VAL A 305 3.11 3.40 10.25
C VAL A 305 3.58 3.86 11.63
N ASN A 306 3.84 2.94 12.55
CA ASN A 306 4.34 3.26 13.90
C ASN A 306 5.85 3.52 13.94
N GLU A 307 6.63 2.86 13.09
CA GLU A 307 8.11 2.93 13.06
C GLU A 307 8.62 3.20 11.63
N PRO A 308 8.22 4.33 10.99
CA PRO A 308 8.40 4.50 9.54
C PRO A 308 9.84 4.66 9.11
N GLU A 309 10.67 5.35 9.89
CA GLU A 309 12.09 5.58 9.57
C GLU A 309 12.87 4.28 9.42
N GLU A 310 12.62 3.32 10.31
CA GLU A 310 13.32 2.03 10.37
C GLU A 310 12.75 0.98 9.42
N ARG A 311 11.58 1.26 8.83
CA ARG A 311 10.78 0.25 8.10
C ARG A 311 10.31 0.64 6.72
N SER A 312 10.43 1.91 6.33
CA SER A 312 10.13 2.35 4.97
C SER A 312 11.37 2.93 4.31
N PHE A 313 11.62 2.53 3.06
CA PHE A 313 12.70 3.05 2.24
C PHE A 313 12.23 3.14 0.79
N ILE A 314 12.61 4.21 0.10
CA ILE A 314 12.34 4.39 -1.33
C ILE A 314 13.64 4.58 -2.08
N GLY A 315 13.90 3.71 -3.06
CA GLY A 315 15.11 3.74 -3.89
C GLY A 315 15.52 2.34 -4.34
N GLU A 316 16.73 2.21 -4.88
CA GLU A 316 17.21 0.94 -5.44
C GLU A 316 17.27 -0.19 -4.38
N SER A 317 17.88 0.09 -3.23
CA SER A 317 18.06 -0.90 -2.15
C SER A 317 18.27 -0.19 -0.80
N PRO A 318 17.65 -0.66 0.30
CA PRO A 318 17.87 -0.12 1.64
C PRO A 318 19.35 -0.15 2.04
N THR A 319 19.85 0.94 2.64
CA THR A 319 21.27 1.08 3.05
C THR A 319 21.74 -0.08 3.93
N LYS A 320 20.88 -0.58 4.82
CA LYS A 320 21.20 -1.73 5.69
C LYS A 320 21.42 -3.01 4.88
N LEU A 321 20.64 -3.26 3.83
CA LEU A 321 20.83 -4.44 2.97
C LEU A 321 22.15 -4.33 2.20
N GLU A 322 22.46 -3.16 1.66
CA GLU A 322 23.75 -2.92 0.98
C GLU A 322 24.95 -3.06 1.93
N HIS A 323 24.82 -2.58 3.17
CA HIS A 323 25.86 -2.75 4.17
C HIS A 323 26.11 -4.22 4.51
N VAL A 324 25.06 -5.03 4.64
CA VAL A 324 25.15 -6.47 4.92
C VAL A 324 25.83 -7.20 3.75
N LYS A 325 25.43 -6.91 2.51
CA LYS A 325 26.04 -7.48 1.31
C LYS A 325 27.53 -7.17 1.19
N LYS A 326 27.96 -5.96 1.58
CA LYS A 326 29.37 -5.54 1.53
C LYS A 326 30.24 -6.11 2.65
N HIS A 327 29.62 -6.60 3.73
CA HIS A 327 30.34 -7.12 4.90
C HIS A 327 29.77 -8.46 5.37
N PRO A 328 29.72 -9.49 4.50
CA PRO A 328 29.03 -10.74 4.80
C PRO A 328 29.62 -11.46 6.02
N THR A 329 30.92 -11.32 6.28
CA THR A 329 31.61 -11.93 7.42
C THR A 329 31.24 -11.33 8.78
N LYS A 330 30.51 -10.20 8.81
CA LYS A 330 30.09 -9.53 10.06
C LYS A 330 28.70 -9.97 10.54
N TYR A 331 28.02 -10.86 9.81
CA TYR A 331 26.65 -11.25 10.09
C TYR A 331 26.52 -12.77 10.10
N ILE A 332 25.82 -13.30 11.10
CA ILE A 332 25.44 -14.71 11.15
C ILE A 332 24.12 -14.84 10.37
N ASP A 333 24.16 -15.49 9.21
CA ASP A 333 22.96 -15.77 8.40
C ASP A 333 22.16 -16.95 8.96
N ARG A 334 22.88 -17.98 9.43
CA ARG A 334 22.30 -19.22 9.94
C ARG A 334 23.18 -19.85 11.01
N LEU A 335 22.53 -20.44 12.01
CA LEU A 335 23.15 -21.36 12.95
C LEU A 335 22.56 -22.77 12.75
N GLU A 336 23.43 -23.75 12.54
CA GLU A 336 23.03 -25.15 12.39
C GLU A 336 23.69 -25.98 13.49
N ILE A 337 22.86 -26.64 14.31
CA ILE A 337 23.32 -27.52 15.38
C ILE A 337 22.88 -28.93 15.01
N LYS A 338 23.85 -29.81 14.80
CA LYS A 338 23.64 -31.21 14.44
C LYS A 338 24.31 -32.13 15.44
N LYS A 339 23.65 -33.23 15.77
CA LYS A 339 24.28 -34.30 16.55
C LYS A 339 25.44 -34.89 15.75
N ASN A 340 26.59 -35.08 16.40
CA ASN A 340 27.68 -35.86 15.81
C ASN A 340 27.19 -37.32 15.61
N PRO A 341 27.24 -37.87 14.38
CA PRO A 341 26.82 -39.25 14.09
C PRO A 341 27.47 -40.31 14.99
N ASP A 342 28.70 -40.07 15.43
CA ASP A 342 29.47 -41.01 16.27
C ASP A 342 29.16 -40.87 17.77
N ALA A 343 28.30 -39.94 18.17
CA ALA A 343 27.96 -39.71 19.57
C ALA A 343 27.11 -40.86 20.13
N THR A 344 27.65 -41.54 21.15
CA THR A 344 27.03 -42.71 21.81
C THR A 344 25.88 -42.35 22.77
N VAL A 345 25.73 -41.07 23.12
CA VAL A 345 24.62 -40.56 23.93
C VAL A 345 23.28 -40.76 23.22
N THR A 346 22.29 -41.27 23.94
CA THR A 346 20.96 -41.59 23.37
C THR A 346 19.99 -40.43 23.45
N GLU A 347 20.29 -39.43 24.29
CA GLU A 347 19.47 -38.24 24.47
C GLU A 347 19.43 -37.39 23.21
N LYS A 348 18.25 -36.85 22.90
CA LYS A 348 18.09 -35.83 21.85
C LYS A 348 18.52 -34.48 22.40
N TRP A 349 19.77 -34.10 22.13
CA TRP A 349 20.29 -32.75 22.35
C TRP A 349 19.79 -31.79 21.26
N PHE A 350 20.24 -30.53 21.26
CA PHE A 350 19.90 -29.56 20.22
C PHE A 350 20.21 -30.13 18.83
N ASP A 351 19.17 -30.21 17.99
CA ASP A 351 19.25 -30.67 16.60
C ASP A 351 18.32 -29.76 15.80
N ASN A 352 18.82 -28.58 15.45
CA ASN A 352 18.00 -27.47 14.95
C ASN A 352 18.78 -26.61 13.94
N GLU A 353 18.03 -26.05 12.99
CA GLU A 353 18.47 -24.99 12.09
C GLU A 353 17.77 -23.69 12.46
N LEU A 354 18.54 -22.63 12.67
CA LEU A 354 18.04 -21.29 12.98
C LEU A 354 18.50 -20.32 11.91
N VAL A 355 17.55 -19.78 11.14
CA VAL A 355 17.83 -18.71 10.17
C VAL A 355 17.66 -17.36 10.87
N LEU A 356 18.63 -16.47 10.70
CA LEU A 356 18.72 -15.22 11.45
C LEU A 356 18.57 -14.02 10.52
N ASN A 357 18.06 -12.90 11.05
CA ASN A 357 18.07 -11.63 10.32
C ASN A 357 19.32 -10.79 10.71
N PRO A 358 19.81 -9.90 9.85
CA PRO A 358 21.02 -9.10 10.12
C PRO A 358 20.79 -7.90 11.07
N GLY A 359 19.63 -7.86 11.72
CA GLY A 359 19.23 -6.84 12.67
C GLY A 359 19.36 -7.30 14.12
N LEU A 360 18.59 -6.69 15.01
CA LEU A 360 18.50 -7.09 16.41
C LEU A 360 17.70 -8.40 16.52
N ILE A 361 18.30 -9.39 17.19
CA ILE A 361 17.65 -10.66 17.53
C ILE A 361 17.54 -10.75 19.05
N SER A 362 16.31 -10.92 19.53
CA SER A 362 16.02 -11.12 20.95
C SER A 362 15.76 -12.59 21.22
N ILE A 363 16.57 -13.21 22.08
CA ILE A 363 16.39 -14.61 22.52
C ILE A 363 15.55 -14.63 23.80
N ILE A 364 14.30 -15.07 23.70
CA ILE A 364 13.33 -15.06 24.80
C ILE A 364 12.94 -16.51 25.14
N GLY A 365 12.80 -16.82 26.43
CA GLY A 365 12.35 -18.13 26.87
C GLY A 365 12.52 -18.35 28.38
N ASN A 366 11.85 -19.35 28.92
CA ASN A 366 11.90 -19.67 30.36
C ASN A 366 13.27 -20.20 30.79
N LYS A 367 13.52 -20.24 32.11
CA LYS A 367 14.73 -20.84 32.69
C LYS A 367 14.82 -22.32 32.27
N GLY A 368 16.00 -22.75 31.81
CA GLY A 368 16.22 -24.12 31.34
C GLY A 368 15.99 -24.37 29.84
N ASN A 369 15.42 -23.42 29.09
CA ASN A 369 15.10 -23.62 27.66
C ASN A 369 16.30 -23.46 26.70
N GLY A 370 17.54 -23.64 27.17
CA GLY A 370 18.71 -23.66 26.29
C GLY A 370 19.24 -22.32 25.78
N LYS A 371 18.76 -21.17 26.30
CA LYS A 371 19.22 -19.84 25.87
C LYS A 371 20.73 -19.63 26.03
N SER A 372 21.29 -20.00 27.19
CA SER A 372 22.73 -19.88 27.44
C SER A 372 23.53 -20.77 26.51
N ALA A 373 23.11 -22.02 26.33
CA ALA A 373 23.77 -22.95 25.40
C ALA A 373 23.80 -22.40 23.96
N LEU A 374 22.73 -21.75 23.51
CA LEU A 374 22.70 -21.09 22.20
C LEU A 374 23.74 -19.97 22.09
N VAL A 375 23.84 -19.11 23.12
CA VAL A 375 24.83 -18.01 23.16
C VAL A 375 26.26 -18.55 23.25
N ASP A 376 26.50 -19.59 24.03
CA ASP A 376 27.81 -20.23 24.19
C ASP A 376 28.29 -20.84 22.85
N ILE A 377 27.40 -21.51 22.12
CA ILE A 377 27.69 -22.05 20.78
C ILE A 377 28.07 -20.92 19.82
N VAL A 378 27.31 -19.82 19.81
CA VAL A 378 27.61 -18.65 18.97
C VAL A 378 28.96 -18.04 19.35
N GLY A 379 29.25 -17.91 20.64
CA GLY A 379 30.53 -17.42 21.14
C GLY A 379 31.71 -18.26 20.65
N LEU A 380 31.63 -19.59 20.79
CA LEU A 380 32.66 -20.52 20.34
C LEU A 380 32.91 -20.43 18.83
N LEU A 381 31.85 -20.29 18.02
CA LEU A 381 31.96 -20.20 16.57
C LEU A 381 32.48 -18.84 16.08
N ALA A 382 32.28 -17.77 16.86
CA ALA A 382 32.68 -16.42 16.52
C ALA A 382 34.06 -16.01 17.06
N GLU A 383 34.72 -16.86 17.86
CA GLU A 383 36.14 -16.74 18.23
C GLU A 383 37.07 -17.15 17.07
N THR A 384 36.96 -16.47 15.93
CA THR A 384 37.79 -16.70 14.73
C THR A 384 38.52 -15.45 14.28
#